data_AF-A0A507R1M5-F1
#
_entry.id   AF-A0A507R1M5-F1
#
_cell.length_a   1.000
_cell.length_b   1.000
_cell.length_c   1.000
_cell.angle_alpha   90.00
_cell.angle_beta   90.00
_cell.angle_gamma   90.00
#
_symmetry.space_group_name_H-M   'P 1'
#
loop_
_entity.id
_entity.type
_entity.pdbx_description
1 polymer ?
#
loop_
_entity_poly.entity_id
_entity_poly.type
_entity_poly.pdbx_seq_one_letter_code
_entity_poly.pdbx_strand_id
1 'polypeptide(L)'
;MRATRLLMAAQSTMGSKSSLSQALALLPPLHLYRRILRVHRRKLDPEMRLLGDQYVKSEFRAHKTAENPLHIIGFLTEWQLYAQKLEGDTWVGDKLDQAKLDKMSAAPTDLKPRKATLKTGQRVTFYPVIDGSQGIPAPLVEFLSAEFSAELERGCTYPIEEMSLNTFRGYWFGMFAVVVVLDDDDEALHGLREGRNWEEVCLGTFYIKPNYPGRCSHVCNGGFLTTKTARGKGVGNVMGEAYLDFAPKLGYKYSVFNLVFANNMASIRIWERLGFSIIGRVPGAAKLENSEELVDALIIGRELGEKSE
;
A
#
# COMPACT_ATOMS: atom_id res chain seq x y z
N MET A 1 50.16 -6.25 21.93
CA MET A 1 50.54 -5.04 21.17
C MET A 1 50.17 -5.21 19.71
N ARG A 2 49.19 -4.48 19.20
CA ARG A 2 49.36 -3.60 18.02
C ARG A 2 48.10 -2.76 17.84
N ALA A 3 48.37 -1.49 17.59
CA ALA A 3 47.45 -0.38 17.59
C ALA A 3 46.83 -0.15 16.20
N THR A 4 45.58 0.32 16.22
CA THR A 4 45.06 1.54 15.58
C THR A 4 45.82 2.13 14.36
N ARG A 5 45.13 2.32 13.22
CA ARG A 5 44.78 3.66 12.64
C ARG A 5 44.29 3.58 11.17
N LEU A 6 43.06 4.08 10.98
CA LEU A 6 42.58 5.07 9.98
C LEU A 6 43.48 5.49 8.81
N LEU A 7 42.89 5.58 7.60
CA LEU A 7 42.98 6.66 6.58
C LEU A 7 42.11 6.25 5.36
N MET A 8 40.97 6.89 5.09
CA MET A 8 40.72 8.12 4.32
C MET A 8 40.38 7.88 2.84
N ALA A 9 39.45 8.68 2.34
CA ALA A 9 38.72 8.57 1.09
C ALA A 9 39.52 8.92 -0.17
N ALA A 10 39.00 8.52 -1.33
CA ALA A 10 39.18 9.22 -2.60
C ALA A 10 37.85 9.28 -3.36
N GLN A 11 37.47 10.50 -3.76
CA GLN A 11 36.30 10.85 -4.58
C GLN A 11 36.63 10.81 -6.09
N SER A 12 35.54 10.93 -6.87
CA SER A 12 35.43 11.43 -8.26
C SER A 12 35.37 10.35 -9.35
N THR A 13 34.50 10.38 -10.36
CA THR A 13 33.74 11.47 -11.00
C THR A 13 32.42 10.96 -11.62
N MET A 14 31.51 11.90 -11.87
CA MET A 14 30.20 11.72 -12.48
C MET A 14 30.21 10.97 -13.82
N GLY A 15 29.29 10.01 -13.95
CA GLY A 15 28.73 9.54 -15.21
C GLY A 15 27.20 9.65 -15.15
N SER A 16 26.67 10.77 -15.61
CA SER A 16 25.25 10.92 -15.94
C SER A 16 24.88 9.96 -17.06
N LYS A 17 23.95 9.03 -16.77
CA LYS A 17 22.80 8.58 -17.59
C LYS A 17 22.26 7.24 -17.06
N SER A 18 20.98 7.22 -16.70
CA SER A 18 20.09 6.04 -16.58
C SER A 18 20.01 5.22 -15.28
N SER A 19 19.91 5.84 -14.09
CA SER A 19 19.44 5.13 -12.89
C SER A 19 17.91 4.87 -12.86
N LEU A 20 17.21 5.09 -13.97
CA LEU A 20 15.77 4.82 -14.19
C LEU A 20 15.39 3.32 -14.24
N SER A 21 16.17 2.40 -13.68
CA SER A 21 15.99 0.96 -13.95
C SER A 21 15.86 0.03 -12.75
N GLN A 22 15.66 0.55 -11.53
CA GLN A 22 15.44 -0.29 -10.35
C GLN A 22 14.06 -0.09 -9.69
N ALA A 23 13.05 0.27 -10.48
CA ALA A 23 11.68 -0.09 -10.15
C ALA A 23 11.47 -1.58 -10.45
N LEU A 24 10.91 -2.33 -9.50
CA LEU A 24 10.69 -3.78 -9.64
C LEU A 24 9.96 -4.05 -10.98
N ALA A 25 10.66 -4.67 -11.92
CA ALA A 25 10.07 -5.06 -13.18
C ALA A 25 9.04 -6.17 -12.93
N LEU A 26 7.76 -5.85 -13.09
CA LEU A 26 6.68 -6.84 -13.00
C LEU A 26 6.78 -7.80 -14.19
N LEU A 27 6.76 -9.11 -13.92
CA LEU A 27 6.75 -10.11 -14.99
C LEU A 27 5.39 -10.09 -15.71
N PRO A 28 5.36 -10.28 -17.04
CA PRO A 28 4.10 -10.43 -17.75
C PRO A 28 3.28 -11.60 -17.17
N PRO A 29 1.92 -11.52 -17.11
CA PRO A 29 1.09 -12.49 -16.39
C PRO A 29 1.39 -13.96 -16.72
N LEU A 30 1.54 -14.28 -18.01
CA LEU A 30 1.82 -15.65 -18.44
C LEU A 30 3.21 -16.14 -18.04
N HIS A 31 4.20 -15.25 -18.01
CA HIS A 31 5.55 -15.58 -17.55
C HIS A 31 5.59 -15.79 -16.04
N LEU A 32 4.90 -14.94 -15.28
CA LEU A 32 4.78 -15.06 -13.84
C LEU A 32 4.05 -16.35 -13.45
N TYR A 33 2.91 -16.65 -14.09
CA TYR A 33 2.19 -17.91 -13.95
C TYR A 33 3.09 -19.13 -14.20
N ARG A 34 3.82 -19.15 -15.33
CA ARG A 34 4.74 -20.26 -15.64
C ARG A 34 5.91 -20.36 -14.66
N ARG A 35 6.38 -19.22 -14.14
CA ARG A 35 7.44 -19.17 -13.13
C ARG A 35 6.97 -19.76 -11.81
N ILE A 36 5.82 -19.36 -11.29
CA ILE A 36 5.27 -19.91 -10.04
C ILE A 36 5.12 -21.43 -10.11
N LEU A 37 4.57 -21.95 -11.22
CA LEU A 37 4.50 -23.41 -11.41
C LEU A 37 5.88 -24.09 -11.42
N ARG A 38 6.93 -23.43 -11.94
CA ARG A 38 8.31 -23.94 -11.87
C ARG A 38 8.86 -23.90 -10.44
N VAL A 39 8.51 -22.87 -9.68
CA VAL A 39 8.93 -22.74 -8.28
C VAL A 39 8.27 -23.81 -7.42
N HIS A 40 6.96 -24.03 -7.56
CA HIS A 40 6.26 -25.13 -6.89
C HIS A 40 6.93 -26.48 -7.12
N ARG A 41 7.32 -26.76 -8.38
CA ARG A 41 8.05 -28.00 -8.73
C ARG A 41 9.36 -28.18 -7.99
N ARG A 42 10.04 -27.09 -7.63
CA ARG A 42 11.39 -27.11 -7.04
C ARG A 42 11.39 -26.99 -5.52
N LYS A 43 10.37 -26.35 -4.96
CA LYS A 43 10.38 -25.87 -3.57
C LYS A 43 9.28 -26.46 -2.69
N LEU A 44 8.20 -26.99 -3.27
CA LEU A 44 7.09 -27.58 -2.52
C LEU A 44 7.16 -29.10 -2.57
N ASP A 45 6.72 -29.75 -1.49
CA ASP A 45 6.47 -31.19 -1.46
C ASP A 45 5.29 -31.56 -2.39
N PRO A 46 5.09 -32.86 -2.70
CA PRO A 46 4.09 -33.30 -3.69
C PRO A 46 2.65 -32.91 -3.36
N GLU A 47 2.25 -32.92 -2.09
CA GLU A 47 0.89 -32.60 -1.67
C GLU A 47 0.63 -31.10 -1.74
N MET A 48 1.53 -30.28 -1.19
CA MET A 48 1.44 -28.82 -1.24
C MET A 48 1.54 -28.28 -2.65
N ARG A 49 2.33 -28.94 -3.52
CA ARG A 49 2.39 -28.62 -4.94
C ARG A 49 1.07 -28.88 -5.64
N LEU A 50 0.39 -30.00 -5.35
CA LEU A 50 -0.90 -30.31 -5.98
C LEU A 50 -1.91 -29.20 -5.71
N LEU A 51 -2.04 -28.81 -4.44
CA LEU A 51 -2.94 -27.75 -3.99
C LEU A 51 -2.54 -26.39 -4.57
N GLY A 52 -1.25 -26.03 -4.51
CA GLY A 52 -0.73 -24.77 -5.04
C GLY A 52 -0.91 -24.66 -6.56
N ASP A 53 -0.63 -25.73 -7.32
CA ASP A 53 -0.82 -25.74 -8.77
C ASP A 53 -2.30 -25.60 -9.15
N GLN A 54 -3.22 -26.22 -8.40
CA GLN A 54 -4.66 -26.04 -8.62
C GLN A 54 -5.09 -24.60 -8.35
N TYR A 55 -4.67 -24.02 -7.23
CA TYR A 55 -4.95 -22.63 -6.87
C TYR A 55 -4.47 -21.67 -7.96
N VAL A 56 -3.17 -21.70 -8.30
CA VAL A 56 -2.56 -20.83 -9.31
C VAL A 56 -3.23 -20.98 -10.68
N LYS A 57 -3.59 -22.20 -11.09
CA LYS A 57 -4.34 -22.42 -12.35
C LYS A 57 -5.73 -21.78 -12.31
N SER A 58 -6.45 -21.92 -11.20
CA SER A 58 -7.79 -21.37 -11.05
C SER A 58 -7.79 -19.84 -11.05
N GLU A 59 -6.87 -19.24 -10.30
CA GLU A 59 -6.70 -17.80 -10.18
C GLU A 59 -6.26 -17.16 -11.50
N PHE A 60 -5.28 -17.76 -12.20
CA PHE A 60 -4.85 -17.24 -13.50
C PHE A 60 -5.98 -17.27 -14.54
N ARG A 61 -6.84 -18.29 -14.51
CA ARG A 61 -8.02 -18.37 -15.38
C ARG A 61 -9.06 -17.30 -15.01
N ALA A 62 -9.31 -17.12 -13.71
CA ALA A 62 -10.27 -16.13 -13.22
C ALA A 62 -9.88 -14.69 -13.57
N HIS A 63 -8.58 -14.39 -13.65
CA HIS A 63 -8.06 -13.06 -13.94
C HIS A 63 -7.60 -12.86 -15.39
N LYS A 64 -7.73 -13.88 -16.26
CA LYS A 64 -7.30 -13.81 -17.66
C LYS A 64 -8.01 -12.70 -18.45
N THR A 65 -9.24 -12.38 -18.06
CA THR A 65 -10.10 -11.37 -18.69
C THR A 65 -10.24 -10.12 -17.81
N ALA A 66 -9.39 -9.95 -16.80
CA ALA A 66 -9.40 -8.74 -16.00
C ALA A 66 -8.98 -7.55 -16.88
N GLU A 67 -9.83 -6.53 -16.97
CA GLU A 67 -9.56 -5.34 -17.77
C GLU A 67 -9.08 -4.17 -16.92
N ASN A 68 -9.33 -4.16 -15.61
CA ASN A 68 -8.92 -3.07 -14.71
C ASN A 68 -7.40 -3.09 -14.47
N PRO A 69 -6.66 -2.08 -14.97
CA PRO A 69 -5.23 -1.84 -14.74
C PRO A 69 -4.72 -2.14 -13.34
N LEU A 70 -5.39 -1.59 -12.32
CA LEU A 70 -4.97 -1.69 -10.94
C LEU A 70 -5.13 -3.12 -10.42
N HIS A 71 -6.22 -3.80 -10.78
CA HIS A 71 -6.41 -5.20 -10.41
C HIS A 71 -5.34 -6.10 -11.04
N ILE A 72 -4.95 -5.81 -12.27
CA ILE A 72 -3.90 -6.58 -12.94
C ILE A 72 -2.55 -6.32 -12.28
N ILE A 73 -2.21 -5.05 -12.02
CA ILE A 73 -0.95 -4.68 -11.37
C ILE A 73 -0.86 -5.33 -9.98
N GLY A 74 -1.92 -5.25 -9.16
CA GLY A 74 -1.95 -5.91 -7.85
C GLY A 74 -1.77 -7.40 -7.90
N PHE A 75 -2.52 -8.05 -8.78
CA PHE A 75 -2.41 -9.48 -9.00
C PHE A 75 -0.98 -9.88 -9.37
N LEU A 76 -0.32 -9.13 -10.27
CA LEU A 76 1.06 -9.39 -10.65
C LEU A 76 2.06 -9.12 -9.52
N THR A 77 1.88 -8.04 -8.75
CA THR A 77 2.73 -7.71 -7.62
C THR A 77 2.67 -8.80 -6.55
N GLU A 78 1.47 -9.20 -6.13
CA GLU A 78 1.29 -10.24 -5.10
C GLU A 78 1.87 -11.59 -5.54
N TRP A 79 1.63 -11.98 -6.78
CA TRP A 79 2.15 -13.23 -7.34
C TRP A 79 3.66 -13.23 -7.48
N GLN A 80 4.25 -12.07 -7.80
CA GLN A 80 5.70 -11.90 -7.88
C GLN A 80 6.34 -11.96 -6.49
N LEU A 81 5.74 -11.31 -5.49
CA LEU A 81 6.20 -11.39 -4.10
C LEU A 81 6.09 -12.82 -3.55
N TYR A 82 4.99 -13.52 -3.85
CA TYR A 82 4.82 -14.93 -3.49
C TYR A 82 5.90 -15.82 -4.11
N ALA A 83 6.16 -15.66 -5.42
CA ALA A 83 7.22 -16.39 -6.11
C ALA A 83 8.60 -16.10 -5.50
N GLN A 84 8.89 -14.82 -5.20
CA GLN A 84 10.15 -14.41 -4.58
C GLN A 84 10.33 -15.01 -3.18
N LYS A 85 9.28 -15.02 -2.35
CA LYS A 85 9.31 -15.64 -1.01
C LYS A 85 9.65 -17.13 -1.07
N LEU A 86 9.18 -17.83 -2.09
CA LEU A 86 9.49 -19.24 -2.31
C LEU A 86 10.88 -19.47 -2.95
N GLU A 87 11.37 -18.55 -3.77
CA GLU A 87 12.67 -18.68 -4.46
C GLU A 87 13.86 -18.26 -3.57
N GLY A 88 13.71 -17.28 -2.68
CA GLY A 88 14.81 -16.67 -1.94
C GLY A 88 15.70 -15.78 -2.83
N ASP A 89 17.00 -15.66 -2.54
CA ASP A 89 17.95 -14.76 -3.21
C ASP A 89 18.27 -15.10 -4.69
N THR A 90 17.58 -16.07 -5.31
CA THR A 90 17.91 -16.58 -6.65
C THR A 90 17.22 -15.82 -7.81
N TRP A 91 16.78 -14.59 -7.57
CA TRP A 91 15.94 -13.86 -8.52
C TRP A 91 16.73 -13.22 -9.69
N VAL A 92 16.28 -13.51 -10.91
CA VAL A 92 16.67 -12.82 -12.17
C VAL A 92 15.38 -12.68 -12.98
N GLY A 93 14.96 -11.44 -13.32
CA GLY A 93 13.70 -11.15 -13.99
C GLY A 93 13.85 -10.40 -15.31
N ASP A 94 13.03 -10.77 -16.30
CA ASP A 94 12.88 -10.04 -17.57
C ASP A 94 11.82 -8.93 -17.43
N LYS A 95 12.02 -7.80 -18.13
CA LYS A 95 11.15 -6.62 -18.06
C LYS A 95 9.88 -6.77 -18.90
N LEU A 96 8.74 -6.31 -18.38
CA LEU A 96 7.53 -6.06 -19.19
C LEU A 96 7.78 -4.82 -20.07
N ASP A 97 7.33 -4.88 -21.32
CA ASP A 97 7.44 -3.80 -22.30
C ASP A 97 6.72 -2.53 -21.80
N GLN A 98 7.42 -1.39 -21.82
CA GLN A 98 6.93 -0.10 -21.34
C GLN A 98 5.59 0.27 -21.99
N ALA A 99 5.41 -0.01 -23.28
CA ALA A 99 4.16 0.29 -23.98
C ALA A 99 2.96 -0.57 -23.52
N LYS A 100 3.21 -1.76 -22.94
CA LYS A 100 2.18 -2.60 -22.34
C LYS A 100 1.88 -2.19 -20.90
N LEU A 101 2.90 -1.75 -20.16
CA LEU A 101 2.72 -1.09 -18.86
C LEU A 101 1.85 0.15 -19.03
N ASP A 102 2.13 1.01 -20.01
CA ASP A 102 1.37 2.26 -20.25
C ASP A 102 -0.11 2.01 -20.64
N LYS A 103 -0.40 0.90 -21.34
CA LYS A 103 -1.78 0.46 -21.65
C LYS A 103 -2.50 -0.16 -20.46
N MET A 104 -1.74 -0.84 -19.59
CA MET A 104 -2.25 -1.52 -18.39
C MET A 104 -2.11 -0.67 -17.12
N SER A 105 -1.59 0.55 -17.23
CA SER A 105 -1.52 1.61 -16.22
C SER A 105 -2.46 2.75 -16.56
N ALA A 106 -3.35 2.56 -17.55
CA ALA A 106 -4.54 3.38 -17.74
C ALA A 106 -5.53 3.16 -16.57
N ALA A 107 -5.02 3.30 -15.34
CA ALA A 107 -5.77 3.78 -14.20
C ALA A 107 -6.76 4.83 -14.71
N PRO A 108 -7.98 4.88 -14.14
CA PRO A 108 -9.00 5.84 -14.56
C PRO A 108 -8.32 7.17 -14.78
N THR A 109 -8.37 7.67 -16.02
CA THR A 109 -7.45 8.69 -16.59
C THR A 109 -7.64 10.08 -15.95
N ASP A 110 -8.29 10.12 -14.79
CA ASP A 110 -8.78 11.30 -14.09
C ASP A 110 -8.52 11.25 -12.56
N LEU A 111 -7.62 10.37 -12.09
CA LEU A 111 -7.16 10.41 -10.69
C LEU A 111 -6.21 11.59 -10.48
N LYS A 112 -6.80 12.75 -10.23
CA LYS A 112 -6.08 14.00 -9.94
C LYS A 112 -5.83 14.17 -8.45
N PRO A 113 -4.80 14.94 -8.05
CA PRO A 113 -4.63 15.35 -6.66
C PRO A 113 -5.90 16.03 -6.14
N ARG A 114 -6.33 15.65 -4.93
CA ARG A 114 -7.50 16.25 -4.27
C ARG A 114 -7.01 17.28 -3.25
N LYS A 115 -7.48 18.52 -3.33
CA LYS A 115 -7.20 19.56 -2.33
C LYS A 115 -8.24 19.53 -1.20
N ALA A 116 -7.83 19.89 0.02
CA ALA A 116 -8.72 20.10 1.14
C ALA A 116 -8.14 21.13 2.13
N THR A 117 -8.94 21.50 3.13
CA THR A 117 -8.51 22.39 4.21
C THR A 117 -8.77 21.71 5.55
N LEU A 118 -7.76 21.67 6.41
CA LEU A 118 -7.89 21.14 7.76
C LEU A 118 -8.70 22.11 8.63
N LYS A 119 -9.21 21.61 9.77
CA LYS A 119 -9.87 22.45 10.78
C LYS A 119 -8.98 23.58 11.32
N THR A 120 -7.66 23.42 11.21
CA THR A 120 -6.67 24.44 11.58
C THR A 120 -6.53 25.55 10.55
N GLY A 121 -7.23 25.48 9.41
CA GLY A 121 -7.10 26.40 8.28
C GLY A 121 -5.97 26.06 7.31
N GLN A 122 -5.11 25.09 7.64
CA GLN A 122 -4.02 24.66 6.76
C GLN A 122 -4.55 23.96 5.51
N ARG A 123 -4.00 24.32 4.35
CA ARG A 123 -4.31 23.69 3.06
C ARG A 123 -3.47 22.44 2.87
N VAL A 124 -4.10 21.40 2.35
CA VAL A 124 -3.48 20.09 2.13
C VAL A 124 -3.88 19.54 0.78
N THR A 125 -2.97 18.76 0.19
CA THR A 125 -3.23 18.04 -1.05
C THR A 125 -2.97 16.54 -0.87
N PHE A 126 -3.90 15.74 -1.37
CA PHE A 126 -3.88 14.30 -1.43
C PHE A 126 -3.40 13.86 -2.80
N TYR A 127 -2.20 13.29 -2.86
CA TYR A 127 -1.58 12.85 -4.10
C TYR A 127 -1.77 11.34 -4.29
N PRO A 128 -2.45 10.90 -5.36
CA PRO A 128 -2.54 9.49 -5.70
C PRO A 128 -1.16 8.97 -6.14
N VAL A 129 -0.78 7.81 -5.63
CA VAL A 129 0.46 7.09 -5.94
C VAL A 129 0.10 5.79 -6.62
N ILE A 130 0.31 5.76 -7.93
CA ILE A 130 -0.10 4.65 -8.82
C ILE A 130 1.13 3.81 -9.24
N ASP A 131 2.28 4.47 -9.44
CA ASP A 131 3.54 3.82 -9.88
C ASP A 131 4.33 3.18 -8.72
N GLY A 132 3.64 2.91 -7.61
CA GLY A 132 4.21 2.38 -6.39
C GLY A 132 5.25 3.30 -5.73
N SER A 133 6.06 2.74 -4.82
CA SER A 133 6.98 3.52 -3.99
C SER A 133 8.12 4.20 -4.77
N GLN A 134 8.32 3.83 -6.03
CA GLN A 134 9.38 4.37 -6.90
C GLN A 134 8.92 5.63 -7.65
N GLY A 135 7.61 5.86 -7.73
CA GLY A 135 7.03 7.07 -8.30
C GLY A 135 7.05 8.28 -7.35
N ILE A 136 7.61 8.13 -6.14
CA ILE A 136 7.68 9.17 -5.12
C ILE A 136 9.09 9.25 -4.51
N PRO A 137 9.49 10.39 -3.93
CA PRO A 137 10.83 10.56 -3.35
C PRO A 137 11.22 9.47 -2.36
N ALA A 138 12.42 8.90 -2.51
CA ALA A 138 12.89 7.84 -1.62
C ALA A 138 12.91 8.26 -0.12
N PRO A 139 13.33 9.49 0.24
CA PRO A 139 13.29 9.94 1.64
C PRO A 139 11.87 10.01 2.21
N LEU A 140 10.84 10.22 1.38
CA LEU A 140 9.44 10.20 1.82
C LEU A 140 9.00 8.77 2.18
N VAL A 141 9.39 7.79 1.36
CA VAL A 141 9.08 6.37 1.61
C VAL A 141 9.75 5.90 2.89
N GLU A 142 11.01 6.28 3.10
CA GLU A 142 11.78 5.97 4.32
C GLU A 142 11.14 6.59 5.56
N PHE A 143 10.74 7.87 5.47
CA PHE A 143 10.01 8.55 6.53
C PHE A 143 8.69 7.86 6.87
N LEU A 144 7.85 7.55 5.88
CA LEU A 144 6.58 6.85 6.09
C LEU A 144 6.77 5.44 6.65
N SER A 145 7.83 4.74 6.24
CA SER A 145 8.19 3.44 6.80
C SER A 145 8.54 3.57 8.28
N ALA A 146 9.33 4.58 8.66
CA ALA A 146 9.71 4.82 10.06
C ALA A 146 8.49 5.18 10.91
N GLU A 147 7.59 6.04 10.41
CA GLU A 147 6.32 6.37 11.07
C GLU A 147 5.42 5.14 11.24
N PHE A 148 5.39 4.25 10.25
CA PHE A 148 4.65 2.99 10.35
C PHE A 148 5.29 2.05 11.36
N SER A 149 6.62 1.87 11.34
CA SER A 149 7.34 1.06 12.32
C SER A 149 7.05 1.55 13.76
N ALA A 150 7.08 2.86 14.01
CA ALA A 150 6.74 3.42 15.31
C ALA A 150 5.26 3.17 15.71
N GLU A 151 4.34 3.07 14.74
CA GLU A 151 2.95 2.71 14.99
C GLU A 151 2.80 1.21 15.33
N LEU A 152 3.60 0.34 14.70
CA LEU A 152 3.65 -1.09 15.00
C LEU A 152 4.28 -1.37 16.37
N GLU A 153 5.39 -0.71 16.70
CA GLU A 153 6.05 -0.79 18.00
C GLU A 153 5.11 -0.37 19.14
N ARG A 154 4.20 0.56 18.88
CA ARG A 154 3.16 0.93 19.86
C ARG A 154 2.17 -0.20 20.12
N GLY A 155 1.94 -1.11 19.15
CA GLY A 155 1.18 -2.35 19.34
C GLY A 155 -0.31 -2.18 19.59
N CYS A 156 -0.93 -1.08 19.11
CA CYS A 156 -2.32 -0.73 19.49
C CYS A 156 -3.33 -0.72 18.31
N THR A 157 -2.87 -0.78 17.07
CA THR A 157 -3.72 -0.41 15.90
C THR A 157 -3.61 -1.32 14.69
N TYR A 158 -2.49 -2.02 14.54
CA TYR A 158 -2.28 -3.01 13.49
C TYR A 158 -1.95 -4.37 14.10
N PRO A 159 -2.32 -5.49 13.45
CA PRO A 159 -1.98 -6.83 13.90
C PRO A 159 -0.54 -7.26 13.55
N ILE A 160 0.24 -6.35 12.93
CA ILE A 160 1.60 -6.63 12.46
C ILE A 160 2.56 -6.18 13.55
N GLU A 161 3.50 -7.04 13.95
CA GLU A 161 4.48 -6.71 14.99
C GLU A 161 5.63 -5.87 14.42
N GLU A 162 6.21 -6.29 13.30
CA GLU A 162 7.35 -5.61 12.68
C GLU A 162 7.27 -5.63 11.15
N MET A 163 7.89 -4.62 10.53
CA MET A 163 7.97 -4.52 9.07
C MET A 163 9.26 -3.83 8.65
N SER A 164 10.03 -4.49 7.77
CA SER A 164 11.19 -3.87 7.14
C SER A 164 10.78 -2.86 6.06
N LEU A 165 11.65 -1.93 5.74
CA LEU A 165 11.44 -0.93 4.68
C LEU A 165 11.08 -1.58 3.32
N ASN A 166 11.73 -2.69 2.96
CA ASN A 166 11.45 -3.38 1.70
C ASN A 166 10.04 -4.00 1.69
N THR A 167 9.63 -4.62 2.81
CA THR A 167 8.28 -5.15 2.96
C THR A 167 7.25 -4.02 2.95
N PHE A 168 7.54 -2.88 3.59
CA PHE A 168 6.66 -1.71 3.61
C PHE A 168 6.38 -1.16 2.22
N ARG A 169 7.40 -1.06 1.35
CA ARG A 169 7.25 -0.63 -0.04
C ARG A 169 6.18 -1.45 -0.78
N GLY A 170 6.31 -2.78 -0.71
CA GLY A 170 5.35 -3.68 -1.36
C GLY A 170 3.98 -3.70 -0.68
N TYR A 171 3.96 -3.67 0.65
CA TYR A 171 2.71 -3.73 1.43
C TYR A 171 1.86 -2.47 1.26
N TRP A 172 2.47 -1.29 1.35
CA TRP A 172 1.76 -0.01 1.38
C TRP A 172 1.54 0.57 -0.02
N PHE A 173 2.53 0.48 -0.91
CA PHE A 173 2.50 1.08 -2.24
C PHE A 173 2.36 0.03 -3.36
N GLY A 174 2.08 -1.23 -3.06
CA GLY A 174 2.02 -2.30 -4.07
C GLY A 174 0.83 -2.22 -5.04
N MET A 175 -0.17 -1.38 -4.73
CA MET A 175 -1.43 -1.30 -5.46
C MET A 175 -1.83 0.13 -5.79
N PHE A 176 -2.39 0.82 -4.80
CA PHE A 176 -2.75 2.22 -4.88
C PHE A 176 -2.58 2.79 -3.49
N ALA A 177 -1.90 3.91 -3.41
CA ALA A 177 -1.80 4.66 -2.16
C ALA A 177 -2.09 6.13 -2.41
N VAL A 178 -2.32 6.85 -1.33
CA VAL A 178 -2.45 8.29 -1.32
C VAL A 178 -1.54 8.82 -0.23
N VAL A 179 -0.77 9.85 -0.56
CA VAL A 179 0.03 10.60 0.42
C VAL A 179 -0.58 11.98 0.58
N VAL A 180 -0.80 12.41 1.82
CA VAL A 180 -1.30 13.75 2.13
C VAL A 180 -0.17 14.62 2.65
N VAL A 181 0.01 15.78 2.02
CA VAL A 181 1.02 16.76 2.40
C VAL A 181 0.41 18.15 2.57
N LEU A 182 1.07 19.00 3.35
CA LEU A 182 0.82 20.42 3.39
C LEU A 182 1.18 21.05 2.04
N ASP A 183 0.30 21.93 1.57
CA ASP A 183 0.55 22.75 0.39
C ASP A 183 1.72 23.71 0.68
N ASP A 184 2.53 23.97 -0.34
CA ASP A 184 3.47 25.08 -0.34
C ASP A 184 2.80 26.37 -0.83
N ASP A 185 3.56 27.47 -0.78
CA ASP A 185 3.13 28.76 -1.31
C ASP A 185 3.07 28.75 -2.85
N ASP A 186 3.84 27.87 -3.49
CA ASP A 186 3.92 27.72 -4.94
C ASP A 186 3.08 26.55 -5.44
N GLU A 187 1.78 26.80 -5.66
CA GLU A 187 0.82 25.81 -6.12
C GLU A 187 1.13 25.17 -7.49
N ALA A 188 2.11 25.68 -8.23
CA ALA A 188 2.52 25.10 -9.51
C ALA A 188 3.41 23.85 -9.33
N LEU A 189 4.01 23.66 -8.16
CA LEU A 189 4.92 22.55 -7.89
C LEU A 189 4.20 21.33 -7.35
N HIS A 190 4.57 20.15 -7.85
CA HIS A 190 4.04 18.89 -7.34
C HIS A 190 4.53 18.67 -5.89
N GLY A 191 3.60 18.42 -4.97
CA GLY A 191 3.91 18.32 -3.54
C GLY A 191 4.79 17.13 -3.15
N LEU A 192 4.77 16.05 -3.95
CA LEU A 192 5.66 14.90 -3.78
C LEU A 192 6.93 15.07 -4.63
N ARG A 193 7.85 15.93 -4.18
CA ARG A 193 9.11 16.24 -4.87
C ARG A 193 10.29 16.18 -3.91
N GLU A 194 11.48 15.98 -4.46
CA GLU A 194 12.72 15.94 -3.68
C GLU A 194 12.99 17.25 -2.92
N GLY A 195 13.70 17.14 -1.79
CA GLY A 195 14.15 18.28 -1.00
C GLY A 195 13.13 18.89 -0.03
N ARG A 196 11.93 18.30 0.14
CA ARG A 196 10.98 18.72 1.17
C ARG A 196 11.31 18.11 2.54
N ASN A 197 11.01 18.84 3.60
CA ASN A 197 11.09 18.35 4.98
C ASN A 197 9.85 17.51 5.32
N TRP A 198 9.91 16.19 5.10
CA TRP A 198 8.78 15.29 5.27
C TRP A 198 8.20 15.24 6.69
N GLU A 199 9.02 15.46 7.71
CA GLU A 199 8.57 15.50 9.12
C GLU A 199 7.59 16.65 9.38
N GLU A 200 7.80 17.78 8.71
CA GLU A 200 6.93 18.95 8.80
C GLU A 200 5.75 18.87 7.82
N VAL A 201 5.98 18.39 6.60
CA VAL A 201 5.01 18.55 5.50
C VAL A 201 4.15 17.31 5.26
N CYS A 202 4.60 16.11 5.59
CA CYS A 202 3.82 14.90 5.37
C CYS A 202 2.91 14.62 6.57
N LEU A 203 1.60 14.56 6.31
CA LEU A 203 0.59 14.43 7.35
C LEU A 203 0.09 12.99 7.53
N GLY A 204 0.33 12.15 6.53
CA GLY A 204 -0.14 10.77 6.54
C GLY A 204 -0.26 10.15 5.16
N THR A 205 -0.76 8.94 5.16
CA THR A 205 -0.98 8.15 3.96
C THR A 205 -2.05 7.09 4.21
N PHE A 206 -2.69 6.63 3.14
CA PHE A 206 -3.49 5.42 3.17
C PHE A 206 -3.32 4.63 1.87
N TYR A 207 -3.59 3.34 1.93
CA TYR A 207 -3.65 2.48 0.73
C TYR A 207 -5.09 2.05 0.43
N ILE A 208 -5.33 1.68 -0.83
CA ILE A 208 -6.57 1.02 -1.25
C ILE A 208 -6.19 -0.22 -2.07
N LYS A 209 -6.72 -1.38 -1.69
CA LYS A 209 -6.52 -2.65 -2.41
C LYS A 209 -7.76 -3.53 -2.32
N PRO A 210 -7.91 -4.56 -3.17
CA PRO A 210 -8.97 -5.55 -3.02
C PRO A 210 -8.84 -6.20 -1.64
N ASN A 211 -9.97 -6.35 -0.95
CA ASN A 211 -10.02 -7.08 0.31
C ASN A 211 -9.95 -8.60 0.07
N TYR A 212 -10.44 -9.04 -1.10
CA TYR A 212 -10.57 -10.43 -1.50
C TYR A 212 -10.17 -10.61 -2.96
N PRO A 213 -9.68 -11.80 -3.35
CA PRO A 213 -9.34 -12.09 -4.74
C PRO A 213 -10.58 -12.30 -5.63
N GLY A 214 -10.36 -12.24 -6.94
CA GLY A 214 -11.29 -12.75 -7.96
C GLY A 214 -12.70 -12.14 -7.89
N ARG A 215 -13.71 -12.99 -7.67
CA ARG A 215 -15.14 -12.63 -7.70
C ARG A 215 -15.52 -11.55 -6.69
N CYS A 216 -14.74 -11.40 -5.63
CA CYS A 216 -14.97 -10.45 -4.56
C CYS A 216 -14.03 -9.22 -4.62
N SER A 217 -13.26 -9.07 -5.70
CA SER A 217 -12.27 -7.98 -5.86
C SER A 217 -12.88 -6.58 -5.96
N HIS A 218 -14.19 -6.47 -6.20
CA HIS A 218 -14.92 -5.20 -6.16
C HIS A 218 -15.09 -4.66 -4.73
N VAL A 219 -14.81 -5.46 -3.70
CA VAL A 219 -14.75 -5.05 -2.29
C VAL A 219 -13.32 -4.67 -1.96
N CYS A 220 -13.06 -3.41 -1.62
CA CYS A 220 -11.74 -2.95 -1.20
C CYS A 220 -11.55 -2.95 0.31
N ASN A 221 -10.27 -2.93 0.68
CA ASN A 221 -9.76 -2.65 2.00
C ASN A 221 -8.90 -1.37 1.93
N GLY A 222 -8.63 -0.79 3.10
CA GLY A 222 -7.63 0.26 3.24
C GLY A 222 -7.00 0.24 4.62
N GLY A 223 -5.76 0.71 4.70
CA GLY A 223 -5.04 1.01 5.93
C GLY A 223 -4.63 2.46 5.93
N PHE A 224 -4.66 3.09 7.10
CA PHE A 224 -4.43 4.52 7.29
C PHE A 224 -3.28 4.74 8.29
N LEU A 225 -2.43 5.71 7.99
CA LEU A 225 -1.34 6.14 8.86
C LEU A 225 -1.38 7.66 8.95
N THR A 226 -1.47 8.19 10.18
CA THR A 226 -1.31 9.62 10.47
C THR A 226 0.05 9.81 11.12
N THR A 227 0.86 10.73 10.59
CA THR A 227 2.19 11.01 11.14
C THR A 227 2.08 11.59 12.54
N LYS A 228 3.13 11.42 13.35
CA LYS A 228 3.16 11.82 14.76
C LYS A 228 2.80 13.30 14.95
N THR A 229 3.31 14.18 14.08
CA THR A 229 3.08 15.63 14.09
C THR A 229 1.67 16.03 13.62
N ALA A 230 0.96 15.13 12.94
CA ALA A 230 -0.38 15.36 12.39
C ALA A 230 -1.53 14.81 13.27
N ARG A 231 -1.21 14.04 14.32
CA ARG A 231 -2.22 13.46 15.24
C ARG A 231 -3.02 14.56 15.94
N GLY A 232 -4.30 14.29 16.18
CA GLY A 232 -5.22 15.23 16.84
C GLY A 232 -5.65 16.44 16.00
N LYS A 233 -5.05 16.67 14.82
CA LYS A 233 -5.35 17.82 13.95
C LYS A 233 -6.48 17.57 12.94
N GLY A 234 -7.19 16.45 13.08
CA GLY A 234 -8.30 16.08 12.21
C GLY A 234 -7.91 15.43 10.88
N VAL A 235 -6.62 15.17 10.63
CA VAL A 235 -6.10 14.58 9.38
C VAL A 235 -6.77 13.23 9.06
N GLY A 236 -7.04 12.39 10.06
CA GLY A 236 -7.75 11.13 9.87
C GLY A 236 -9.14 11.28 9.24
N ASN A 237 -9.89 12.34 9.58
CA ASN A 237 -11.22 12.57 8.98
C ASN A 237 -11.10 12.91 7.49
N VAL A 238 -10.22 13.85 7.15
CA VAL A 238 -10.03 14.27 5.76
C VAL A 238 -9.38 13.18 4.90
N MET A 239 -8.55 12.30 5.48
CA MET A 239 -8.08 11.08 4.81
C MET A 239 -9.23 10.12 4.52
N GLY A 240 -10.15 9.92 5.47
CA GLY A 240 -11.33 9.09 5.24
C GLY A 240 -12.28 9.67 4.17
N GLU A 241 -12.45 11.00 4.13
CA GLU A 241 -13.18 11.67 3.04
C GLU A 241 -12.49 11.47 1.68
N ALA A 242 -11.16 11.63 1.63
CA ALA A 242 -10.39 11.38 0.40
C ALA A 242 -10.48 9.91 -0.02
N TYR A 243 -10.44 8.96 0.92
CA TYR A 243 -10.64 7.54 0.63
C TYR A 243 -11.98 7.27 -0.07
N LEU A 244 -13.06 7.91 0.40
CA LEU A 244 -14.39 7.79 -0.21
C LEU A 244 -14.51 8.44 -1.59
N ASP A 245 -13.66 9.41 -1.90
CA ASP A 245 -13.57 10.01 -3.24
C ASP A 245 -12.75 9.12 -4.19
N PHE A 246 -11.62 8.57 -3.73
CA PHE A 246 -10.75 7.74 -4.56
C PHE A 246 -11.28 6.33 -4.78
N ALA A 247 -11.73 5.63 -3.73
CA ALA A 247 -12.14 4.22 -3.83
C ALA A 247 -13.16 3.92 -4.96
N PRO A 248 -14.27 4.66 -5.12
CA PRO A 248 -15.21 4.41 -6.22
C PRO A 248 -14.63 4.74 -7.59
N LYS A 249 -13.74 5.75 -7.70
CA LYS A 249 -13.04 6.08 -8.96
C LYS A 249 -12.13 4.94 -9.41
N LEU A 250 -11.57 4.16 -8.49
CA LEU A 250 -10.77 2.95 -8.78
C LEU A 250 -11.64 1.75 -9.22
N GLY A 251 -12.97 1.88 -9.18
CA GLY A 251 -13.93 0.84 -9.58
C GLY A 251 -14.47 -0.02 -8.44
N TYR A 252 -14.07 0.25 -7.18
CA TYR A 252 -14.60 -0.48 -6.03
C TYR A 252 -16.04 -0.07 -5.73
N LYS A 253 -16.84 -1.05 -5.29
CA LYS A 253 -18.28 -0.90 -5.00
C LYS A 253 -18.62 -1.02 -3.52
N TYR A 254 -17.70 -1.57 -2.74
CA TYR A 254 -17.88 -1.72 -1.30
C TYR A 254 -16.52 -1.65 -0.61
N SER A 255 -16.49 -1.13 0.61
CA SER A 255 -15.31 -1.08 1.46
C SER A 255 -15.51 -1.95 2.70
N VAL A 256 -14.50 -2.72 3.07
CA VAL A 256 -14.44 -3.49 4.32
C VAL A 256 -13.11 -3.27 5.02
N PHE A 257 -13.17 -2.87 6.29
CA PHE A 257 -12.05 -2.91 7.22
C PHE A 257 -12.22 -4.12 8.15
N ASN A 258 -11.33 -5.11 8.03
CA ASN A 258 -11.50 -6.40 8.71
C ASN A 258 -11.20 -6.36 10.22
N LEU A 259 -10.24 -5.53 10.64
CA LEU A 259 -9.68 -5.56 11.99
C LEU A 259 -9.57 -4.15 12.57
N VAL A 260 -10.70 -3.50 12.81
CA VAL A 260 -10.72 -2.26 13.60
C VAL A 260 -10.88 -2.63 15.07
N PHE A 261 -9.81 -2.58 15.84
CA PHE A 261 -9.84 -2.97 17.25
C PHE A 261 -10.83 -2.12 18.06
N ALA A 262 -11.64 -2.77 18.91
CA ALA A 262 -12.76 -2.16 19.60
C ALA A 262 -12.35 -1.05 20.59
N ASN A 263 -11.11 -1.07 21.08
CA ASN A 263 -10.56 -0.02 21.93
C ASN A 263 -9.99 1.18 21.14
N ASN A 264 -9.92 1.11 19.80
CA ASN A 264 -9.50 2.22 18.95
C ASN A 264 -10.68 3.18 18.65
N MET A 265 -11.13 3.86 19.70
CA MET A 265 -12.28 4.77 19.64
C MET A 265 -12.09 5.94 18.68
N ALA A 266 -10.84 6.33 18.40
CA ALA A 266 -10.54 7.38 17.42
C ALA A 266 -10.91 6.94 16.00
N SER A 267 -10.51 5.72 15.61
CA SER A 267 -10.83 5.12 14.32
C SER A 267 -12.34 4.91 14.16
N ILE A 268 -12.99 4.30 15.17
CA ILE A 268 -14.42 4.00 15.15
C ILE A 268 -15.26 5.27 14.89
N ARG A 269 -14.99 6.35 15.62
CA ARG A 269 -15.72 7.63 15.44
C ARG A 269 -15.53 8.27 14.07
N ILE A 270 -14.38 8.05 13.42
CA ILE A 270 -14.16 8.53 12.06
C ILE A 270 -15.07 7.74 11.11
N TRP A 271 -15.06 6.41 11.20
CA TRP A 271 -15.82 5.55 10.30
C TRP A 271 -17.33 5.73 10.45
N GLU A 272 -17.84 5.81 11.68
CA GLU A 272 -19.26 6.10 11.94
C GLU A 272 -19.69 7.45 11.32
N ARG A 273 -18.89 8.51 11.52
CA ARG A 273 -19.16 9.83 10.92
C ARG A 273 -19.17 9.76 9.39
N LEU A 274 -18.31 8.94 8.83
CA LEU A 274 -18.23 8.69 7.40
C LEU A 274 -19.23 7.63 6.95
N GLY A 275 -20.30 7.35 7.70
CA GLY A 275 -21.40 6.48 7.26
C GLY A 275 -21.03 5.01 7.09
N PHE A 276 -19.90 4.56 7.64
CA PHE A 276 -19.63 3.13 7.76
C PHE A 276 -20.41 2.53 8.92
N SER A 277 -20.74 1.26 8.80
CA SER A 277 -21.44 0.49 9.84
C SER A 277 -20.58 -0.68 10.32
N ILE A 278 -20.73 -1.05 11.60
CA ILE A 278 -20.19 -2.31 12.10
C ILE A 278 -21.05 -3.43 11.50
N ILE A 279 -20.44 -4.27 10.66
CA ILE A 279 -21.09 -5.40 9.98
C ILE A 279 -20.71 -6.75 10.62
N GLY A 280 -19.76 -6.75 11.55
CA GLY A 280 -19.35 -7.95 12.28
C GLY A 280 -18.40 -7.64 13.43
N ARG A 281 -18.17 -8.65 14.28
CA ARG A 281 -17.26 -8.59 15.42
C ARG A 281 -16.58 -9.94 15.61
N VAL A 282 -15.29 -9.91 15.88
CA VAL A 282 -14.46 -11.07 16.24
C VAL A 282 -14.05 -10.90 17.70
N PRO A 283 -14.63 -11.68 18.64
CA PRO A 283 -14.29 -11.58 20.05
C PRO A 283 -12.84 -11.95 20.34
N GLY A 284 -12.16 -11.19 21.21
CA GLY A 284 -10.80 -11.50 21.66
C GLY A 284 -9.76 -11.65 20.55
N ALA A 285 -9.90 -10.88 19.47
CA ALA A 285 -9.12 -11.05 18.24
C ALA A 285 -7.65 -10.66 18.36
N ALA A 286 -7.28 -9.77 19.30
CA ALA A 286 -5.92 -9.26 19.41
C ALA A 286 -5.46 -9.08 20.84
N LYS A 287 -4.16 -9.31 21.06
CA LYS A 287 -3.42 -8.85 22.24
C LYS A 287 -2.75 -7.53 21.87
N LEU A 288 -3.07 -6.45 22.58
CA LEU A 288 -2.59 -5.10 22.29
C LEU A 288 -1.89 -4.51 23.50
N GLU A 289 -0.84 -3.69 23.30
CA GLU A 289 -0.07 -3.14 24.43
C GLU A 289 -0.82 -2.12 25.28
N ASN A 290 -1.94 -1.59 24.79
CA ASN A 290 -2.82 -0.72 25.55
C ASN A 290 -3.99 -1.46 26.22
N SER A 291 -3.91 -2.78 26.37
CA SER A 291 -4.96 -3.57 27.04
C SER A 291 -4.38 -4.80 27.74
N GLU A 292 -4.82 -5.07 28.97
CA GLU A 292 -4.46 -6.29 29.70
C GLU A 292 -5.26 -7.52 29.21
N GLU A 293 -6.45 -7.29 28.64
CA GLU A 293 -7.34 -8.33 28.13
C GLU A 293 -7.23 -8.45 26.60
N LEU A 294 -7.70 -9.57 26.06
CA LEU A 294 -7.85 -9.71 24.61
C LEU A 294 -8.93 -8.75 24.10
N VAL A 295 -8.60 -8.00 23.06
CA VAL A 295 -9.46 -6.96 22.49
C VAL A 295 -10.20 -7.49 21.27
N ASP A 296 -11.51 -7.24 21.23
CA ASP A 296 -12.35 -7.52 20.07
C ASP A 296 -11.89 -6.76 18.83
N ALA A 297 -12.05 -7.36 17.64
CA ALA A 297 -11.94 -6.66 16.37
C ALA A 297 -13.31 -6.45 15.73
N LEU A 298 -13.58 -5.25 15.27
CA LEU A 298 -14.78 -4.89 14.52
C LEU A 298 -14.51 -5.04 13.02
N ILE A 299 -15.47 -5.62 12.32
CA ILE A 299 -15.53 -5.60 10.85
C ILE A 299 -16.44 -4.44 10.49
N ILE A 300 -15.90 -3.46 9.78
CA ILE A 300 -16.60 -2.22 9.43
C ILE A 300 -16.76 -2.16 7.92
N GLY A 301 -17.98 -1.89 7.45
CA GLY A 301 -18.34 -1.93 6.03
C GLY A 301 -19.14 -0.72 5.56
N ARG A 302 -19.01 -0.39 4.28
CA ARG A 302 -19.80 0.66 3.60
C ARG A 302 -19.87 0.43 2.10
N GLU A 303 -21.04 0.65 1.52
CA GLU A 303 -21.22 0.76 0.07
C GLU A 303 -20.54 2.02 -0.50
N LEU A 304 -19.94 1.90 -1.68
CA LEU A 304 -19.18 2.97 -2.35
C LEU A 304 -19.84 3.35 -3.67
N GLY A 305 -19.80 4.65 -3.98
CA GLY A 305 -20.44 5.22 -5.17
C GLY A 305 -21.83 5.76 -4.89
N GLU A 306 -22.50 6.26 -5.93
CA GLU A 306 -23.89 6.68 -5.85
C GLU A 306 -24.79 5.45 -5.70
N LYS A 307 -25.78 5.54 -4.81
CA LYS A 307 -26.83 4.53 -4.73
C LYS A 307 -27.53 4.52 -6.09
N SER A 308 -27.52 3.36 -6.75
CA SER A 308 -28.38 3.15 -7.90
C SER A 308 -29.81 3.24 -7.38
N GLU A 309 -30.54 4.31 -7.73
CA GLU A 309 -31.98 4.39 -7.51
C GLU A 309 -32.74 3.29 -8.26
#